data_AF-A0A1R0WXC1-F1
#
_entry.id   AF-A0A1R0WXC1-F1
#
_cell.length_a   1.000
_cell.length_b   1.000
_cell.length_c   1.000
_cell.angle_alpha   90.00
_cell.angle_beta   90.00
_cell.angle_gamma   90.00
#
_symmetry.space_group_name_H-M   'P 1'
#
loop_
_entity.id
_entity.type
_entity.pdbx_description
1 polymer ?
#
loop_
_entity_poly.entity_id
_entity_poly.type
_entity_poly.pdbx_seq_one_letter_code
_entity_poly.pdbx_strand_id
1 'polypeptide(L)'
;MNKVWWVGAVLLLTATSAVILPKVADMDSTLQQRNGAVETFTGGHNTVLDNDNLVDVLGALPLTLSIDSVGWEDHVLSLDLKVSGNDHEPQELYRNMAQAISFAFQETSNVDQLLLRIVVMDKWLDSRRLLLAGDIRRTEWSAELQNELQSAGNLPISERLKTGFRISETELWKKQFIYP
;
A
#
# COMPACT_ATOMS: atom_id res chain seq x y z
N MET A 1 60.43 25.44 34.81
CA MET A 1 59.36 24.53 34.34
C MET A 1 58.15 25.41 34.05
N ASN A 2 57.96 25.80 32.79
CA ASN A 2 57.27 27.05 32.46
C ASN A 2 55.85 26.77 31.96
N LYS A 3 54.85 27.09 32.78
CA LYS A 3 53.40 26.91 32.55
C LYS A 3 52.84 27.59 31.29
N VAL A 4 53.60 28.47 30.64
CA VAL A 4 53.17 29.26 29.47
C VAL A 4 53.03 28.40 28.21
N TRP A 5 53.77 27.30 28.08
CA TRP A 5 53.74 26.45 26.89
C TRP A 5 52.42 25.66 26.73
N TRP A 6 51.76 25.33 27.84
CA TRP A 6 50.51 24.56 27.83
C TRP A 6 49.28 25.38 27.42
N VAL A 7 49.31 26.70 27.64
CA VAL A 7 48.18 27.59 27.30
C VAL A 7 48.13 27.87 25.78
N GLY A 8 49.27 27.97 25.12
CA GLY A 8 49.35 28.18 23.67
C GLY A 8 48.85 26.99 22.85
N ALA A 9 49.05 25.76 23.35
CA ALA A 9 48.62 24.54 22.67
C ALA A 9 47.09 24.35 22.68
N VAL A 10 46.39 24.83 23.72
CA VAL A 10 44.92 24.70 23.83
C VAL A 10 44.18 25.70 22.94
N LEU A 11 44.74 26.90 22.71
CA LEU A 11 44.15 27.92 21.83
C LEU A 11 44.25 27.57 20.34
N LEU A 12 45.27 26.81 19.92
CA LEU A 12 45.40 26.35 18.54
C LEU A 12 44.45 25.21 18.17
N LEU A 13 43.96 24.46 19.18
CA LEU A 13 43.09 23.31 18.97
C LEU A 13 41.61 23.70 18.77
N THR A 14 41.20 24.89 19.22
CA THR A 14 39.85 25.44 18.98
C THR A 14 39.75 26.24 17.69
N ALA A 15 40.84 26.88 17.25
CA ALA A 15 40.86 27.66 16.01
C ALA A 15 40.78 26.79 14.74
N THR A 16 41.20 25.52 14.81
CA THR A 16 41.13 24.58 13.67
C THR A 16 39.73 24.01 13.45
N SER A 17 38.91 23.84 14.49
CA SER A 17 37.53 23.35 14.34
C SER A 17 36.63 24.32 13.58
N ALA A 18 36.87 25.64 13.67
CA ALA A 18 36.06 26.66 13.00
C ALA A 18 36.27 26.71 11.48
N VAL A 19 37.38 26.19 10.96
CA VAL A 19 37.71 26.24 9.52
C VAL A 19 37.34 24.96 8.78
N ILE A 20 37.17 23.84 9.50
CA ILE A 20 36.88 22.53 8.90
C ILE A 20 35.36 22.33 8.72
N LEU A 21 34.53 22.86 9.62
CA LEU A 21 33.06 22.74 9.58
C LEU A 21 32.41 23.18 8.25
N PRO A 22 32.79 24.32 7.63
CA PRO A 22 32.16 24.76 6.39
C PRO A 22 32.43 23.81 5.21
N LYS A 23 33.58 23.14 5.18
CA LYS A 23 33.97 22.27 4.06
C LYS A 23 33.30 20.89 4.10
N VAL A 24 32.86 20.44 5.26
CA VAL A 24 32.07 19.20 5.39
C VAL A 24 30.61 19.46 4.98
N ALA A 25 30.08 20.64 5.27
CA ALA A 25 28.73 21.04 4.87
C ALA A 25 28.54 21.13 3.33
N ASP A 26 29.58 21.54 2.58
CA ASP A 26 29.54 21.56 1.12
C ASP A 26 29.58 20.16 0.47
N MET A 27 30.04 19.13 1.20
CA MET A 27 30.02 17.75 0.70
C MET A 27 28.62 17.11 0.85
N ASP A 28 27.86 17.49 1.88
CA ASP A 28 26.47 17.02 2.03
C ASP A 28 25.54 17.66 0.98
N SER A 29 25.73 18.94 0.66
CA SER A 29 24.91 19.63 -0.34
C SER A 29 25.10 19.09 -1.77
N THR A 30 26.31 18.62 -2.11
CA THR A 30 26.59 18.01 -3.42
C THR A 30 26.07 16.57 -3.55
N LEU A 31 25.94 15.83 -2.44
CA LEU A 31 25.23 14.54 -2.41
C LEU A 31 23.71 14.72 -2.45
N GLN A 32 23.18 15.73 -1.75
CA GLN A 32 21.75 16.07 -1.79
C GLN A 32 21.31 16.56 -3.18
N GLN A 33 22.17 17.27 -3.90
CA GLN A 33 21.86 17.81 -5.24
C GLN A 33 22.08 16.79 -6.38
N ARG A 34 22.89 15.74 -6.18
CA ARG A 34 22.97 14.59 -7.11
C ARG A 34 21.87 13.55 -6.91
N ASN A 35 21.25 13.50 -5.73
CA ASN A 35 19.93 12.92 -5.52
C ASN A 35 18.85 13.93 -5.93
N GLY A 36 19.00 14.46 -7.14
CA GLY A 36 18.11 15.45 -7.71
C GLY A 36 16.67 15.03 -7.51
N ALA A 37 15.94 15.91 -6.83
CA ALA A 37 14.50 16.11 -6.89
C ALA A 37 13.80 15.27 -7.95
N VAL A 38 13.55 14.00 -7.61
CA VAL A 38 12.22 13.46 -7.82
C VAL A 38 11.44 14.00 -6.63
N GLU A 39 11.00 15.24 -6.74
CA GLU A 39 9.79 15.71 -6.07
C GLU A 39 8.67 14.83 -6.64
N THR A 40 8.64 13.55 -6.23
CA THR A 40 7.41 12.80 -6.29
C THR A 40 6.52 13.59 -5.36
N PHE A 41 5.48 14.22 -5.90
CA PHE A 41 4.31 14.56 -5.11
C PHE A 41 3.87 13.27 -4.41
N THR A 42 4.44 12.92 -3.26
CA THR A 42 3.78 12.13 -2.24
C THR A 42 2.85 13.12 -1.55
N GLY A 43 1.90 13.66 -2.32
CA GLY A 43 0.65 14.13 -1.78
C GLY A 43 -0.01 12.89 -1.22
N GLY A 44 0.39 12.53 0.00
CA GLY A 44 -0.39 11.64 0.85
C GLY A 44 -1.71 12.37 1.04
N HIS A 45 -2.64 12.11 0.13
CA HIS A 45 -4.04 12.35 0.39
C HIS A 45 -4.32 11.47 1.59
N ASN A 46 -4.19 12.04 2.78
CA ASN A 46 -4.43 11.34 4.03
C ASN A 46 -5.95 11.37 4.22
N THR A 47 -6.64 10.68 3.32
CA THR A 47 -8.10 10.70 3.26
C THR A 47 -8.60 10.16 4.58
N VAL A 48 -9.44 10.93 5.26
CA VAL A 48 -10.13 10.48 6.46
C VAL A 48 -11.50 10.02 5.99
N LEU A 49 -11.70 8.70 5.96
CA LEU A 49 -12.99 8.15 5.55
C LEU A 49 -14.08 8.44 6.58
N ASP A 50 -15.24 8.83 6.09
CA ASP A 50 -16.48 8.95 6.83
C ASP A 50 -17.66 8.57 5.91
N ASN A 51 -18.88 8.56 6.46
CA ASN A 51 -20.07 8.20 5.68
C ASN A 51 -20.44 9.24 4.62
N ASP A 52 -19.95 10.47 4.73
CA ASP A 52 -20.28 11.57 3.82
C ASP A 52 -19.39 11.53 2.57
N ASN A 53 -18.18 10.99 2.67
CA ASN A 53 -17.21 10.93 1.56
C ASN A 53 -17.00 9.53 0.97
N LEU A 54 -17.48 8.47 1.63
CA LEU A 54 -17.21 7.07 1.26
C LEU A 54 -17.50 6.77 -0.21
N VAL A 55 -18.68 7.18 -0.68
CA VAL A 55 -19.14 6.87 -2.04
C VAL A 55 -18.32 7.61 -3.10
N ASP A 56 -18.06 8.90 -2.87
CA ASP A 56 -17.33 9.74 -3.82
C ASP A 56 -15.87 9.29 -3.96
N VAL A 57 -15.22 8.99 -2.84
CA VAL A 57 -13.81 8.57 -2.81
C VAL A 57 -13.65 7.20 -3.48
N LEU A 58 -14.49 6.23 -3.14
CA LEU A 58 -14.39 4.89 -3.73
C LEU A 58 -14.84 4.84 -5.19
N GLY A 59 -15.82 5.67 -5.56
CA GLY A 59 -16.26 5.82 -6.96
C GLY A 59 -15.19 6.41 -7.88
N ALA A 60 -14.22 7.14 -7.31
CA ALA A 60 -13.08 7.69 -8.04
C ALA A 60 -11.93 6.68 -8.23
N LEU A 61 -11.98 5.51 -7.57
CA LEU A 61 -10.92 4.50 -7.71
C LEU A 61 -10.90 3.94 -9.14
N PRO A 62 -9.71 3.74 -9.75
CA PRO A 62 -9.57 3.19 -11.09
C PRO A 62 -9.76 1.67 -11.13
N LEU A 63 -10.81 1.16 -10.46
CA LEU A 63 -11.18 -0.24 -10.44
C LEU A 63 -11.77 -0.64 -11.80
N THR A 64 -11.41 -1.84 -12.27
CA THR A 64 -12.05 -2.42 -13.46
C THR A 64 -13.24 -3.30 -13.11
N LEU A 65 -13.31 -3.79 -11.86
CA LEU A 65 -14.48 -4.45 -11.31
C LEU A 65 -15.46 -3.43 -10.73
N SER A 66 -16.76 -3.67 -10.90
CA SER A 66 -17.77 -2.82 -10.29
C SER A 66 -17.84 -3.06 -8.78
N ILE A 67 -18.03 -2.00 -8.01
CA ILE A 67 -18.33 -2.09 -6.58
C ILE A 67 -19.79 -2.58 -6.42
N ASP A 68 -19.98 -3.68 -5.70
CA ASP A 68 -21.31 -4.22 -5.36
C ASP A 68 -21.88 -3.58 -4.10
N SER A 69 -21.05 -3.47 -3.08
CA SER A 69 -21.38 -2.80 -1.82
C SER A 69 -20.14 -2.31 -1.10
N VAL A 70 -20.33 -1.28 -0.29
CA VAL A 70 -19.32 -0.71 0.59
C VAL A 70 -19.93 -0.47 1.97
N GLY A 71 -19.14 -0.66 3.03
CA GLY A 71 -19.43 -0.18 4.37
C GLY A 71 -18.18 0.40 5.03
N TRP A 72 -18.38 1.36 5.92
CA TRP A 72 -17.35 1.98 6.74
C TRP A 72 -17.85 2.12 8.17
N GLU A 73 -17.19 1.45 9.11
CA GLU A 73 -17.54 1.51 10.53
C GLU A 73 -16.31 1.13 11.36
N ASP A 74 -16.09 1.81 12.49
CA ASP A 74 -15.05 1.45 13.47
C ASP A 74 -13.65 1.15 12.88
N HIS A 75 -13.19 1.98 11.94
CA HIS A 75 -11.88 1.82 11.27
C HIS A 75 -11.80 0.61 10.32
N VAL A 76 -12.93 -0.03 10.02
CA VAL A 76 -13.05 -1.18 9.12
C VAL A 76 -13.74 -0.75 7.81
N LEU A 77 -13.01 -0.86 6.71
CA LEU A 77 -13.55 -0.71 5.37
C LEU A 77 -13.99 -2.08 4.85
N SER A 78 -15.29 -2.24 4.59
CA SER A 78 -15.84 -3.42 3.91
C SER A 78 -16.09 -3.09 2.45
N LEU A 79 -15.51 -3.87 1.54
CA LEU A 79 -15.62 -3.66 0.10
C LEU A 79 -15.92 -4.96 -0.62
N ASP A 80 -17.01 -4.95 -1.39
CA ASP A 80 -17.39 -6.06 -2.24
C ASP A 80 -17.25 -5.66 -3.71
N LEU A 81 -16.40 -6.38 -4.44
CA LEU A 81 -16.23 -6.19 -5.87
C LEU A 81 -16.92 -7.31 -6.64
N LYS A 82 -17.60 -6.93 -7.71
CA LYS A 82 -18.40 -7.84 -8.54
C LYS A 82 -17.73 -8.10 -9.88
N VAL A 83 -17.55 -9.39 -10.16
CA VAL A 83 -17.17 -9.94 -11.44
C VAL A 83 -18.42 -10.04 -12.31
N SER A 84 -18.41 -9.38 -13.47
CA SER A 84 -19.57 -9.26 -14.36
C SER A 84 -19.22 -9.76 -15.76
N GLY A 85 -19.71 -10.95 -16.13
CA GLY A 85 -19.35 -11.60 -17.39
C GLY A 85 -18.39 -12.76 -17.16
N ASN A 86 -17.84 -13.29 -18.25
CA ASN A 86 -17.06 -14.54 -18.23
C ASN A 86 -15.60 -14.37 -18.66
N ASP A 87 -15.20 -13.18 -19.14
CA ASP A 87 -13.91 -12.95 -19.79
C ASP A 87 -12.86 -12.34 -18.85
N HIS A 88 -12.98 -12.62 -17.55
CA HIS A 88 -12.06 -12.10 -16.53
C HIS A 88 -10.88 -13.04 -16.33
N GLU A 89 -9.71 -12.47 -16.10
CA GLU A 89 -8.49 -13.21 -15.76
C GLU A 89 -8.08 -12.93 -14.30
N PRO A 90 -7.37 -13.87 -13.63
CA PRO A 90 -6.91 -13.66 -12.26
C PRO A 90 -6.11 -12.35 -12.08
N GLN A 91 -5.29 -11.98 -13.07
CA GLN A 91 -4.50 -10.75 -13.03
C GLN A 91 -5.36 -9.50 -12.87
N GLU A 92 -6.53 -9.46 -13.50
CA GLU A 92 -7.46 -8.34 -13.33
C GLU A 92 -7.96 -8.26 -11.89
N LEU A 93 -8.36 -9.39 -11.32
CA LEU A 93 -8.88 -9.45 -9.96
C LEU A 93 -7.80 -9.05 -8.95
N TYR A 94 -6.56 -9.55 -9.13
CA TYR A 94 -5.43 -9.19 -8.27
C TYR A 94 -5.07 -7.70 -8.37
N ARG A 95 -5.16 -7.10 -9.56
CA ARG A 95 -4.97 -5.66 -9.74
C ARG A 95 -6.02 -4.86 -8.96
N ASN A 96 -7.28 -5.24 -9.03
CA ASN A 96 -8.36 -4.58 -8.27
C ASN A 96 -8.17 -4.74 -6.76
N MET A 97 -7.77 -5.93 -6.31
CA MET A 97 -7.42 -6.16 -4.89
C MET A 97 -6.27 -5.26 -4.45
N ALA A 98 -5.21 -5.16 -5.26
CA ALA A 98 -4.06 -4.31 -4.94
C ALA A 98 -4.41 -2.82 -4.93
N GLN A 99 -5.33 -2.36 -5.79
CA GLN A 99 -5.86 -0.99 -5.79
C GLN A 99 -6.66 -0.71 -4.50
N ALA A 100 -7.55 -1.62 -4.10
CA ALA A 100 -8.29 -1.50 -2.84
C ALA A 100 -7.37 -1.48 -1.61
N ILE A 101 -6.33 -2.33 -1.60
CA ILE A 101 -5.32 -2.37 -0.53
C ILE A 101 -4.49 -1.07 -0.50
N SER A 102 -4.09 -0.56 -1.67
CA SER A 102 -3.39 0.73 -1.80
C SER A 102 -4.21 1.85 -1.19
N PHE A 103 -5.47 1.95 -1.61
CA PHE A 103 -6.39 2.94 -1.12
C PHE A 103 -6.51 2.85 0.41
N ALA A 104 -6.84 1.66 0.93
CA ALA A 104 -7.04 1.45 2.35
C ALA A 104 -5.80 1.85 3.18
N PHE A 105 -4.59 1.43 2.81
CA PHE A 105 -3.45 1.56 3.72
C PHE A 105 -2.44 2.65 3.34
N GLN A 106 -2.46 3.15 2.12
CA GLN A 106 -1.56 4.21 1.66
C GLN A 106 -2.27 5.56 1.48
N GLU A 107 -3.57 5.55 1.15
CA GLU A 107 -4.33 6.76 0.81
C GLU A 107 -5.38 7.13 1.87
N THR A 108 -5.45 6.38 2.97
CA THR A 108 -6.25 6.75 4.13
C THR A 108 -5.45 6.66 5.43
N SER A 109 -5.77 7.55 6.37
CA SER A 109 -5.18 7.52 7.72
C SER A 109 -5.93 6.64 8.71
N ASN A 110 -7.21 6.38 8.48
CA ASN A 110 -8.09 5.83 9.51
C ASN A 110 -8.58 4.41 9.22
N VAL A 111 -8.27 3.81 8.05
CA VAL A 111 -8.61 2.39 7.81
C VAL A 111 -7.58 1.49 8.48
N ASP A 112 -7.97 0.74 9.50
CA ASP A 112 -7.11 -0.24 10.17
C ASP A 112 -7.27 -1.65 9.58
N GLN A 113 -8.43 -1.92 8.98
CA GLN A 113 -8.78 -3.22 8.41
C GLN A 113 -9.58 -3.06 7.12
N LEU A 114 -9.23 -3.84 6.11
CA LEU A 114 -9.96 -3.98 4.85
C LEU A 114 -10.55 -5.39 4.77
N LEU A 115 -11.88 -5.48 4.78
CA LEU A 115 -12.63 -6.68 4.47
C LEU A 115 -12.99 -6.65 2.99
N LEU A 116 -12.23 -7.35 2.17
CA LEU A 116 -12.41 -7.36 0.72
C LEU A 116 -13.04 -8.68 0.27
N ARG A 117 -14.14 -8.64 -0.47
CA ARG A 117 -14.70 -9.84 -1.11
C ARG A 117 -14.83 -9.64 -2.61
N ILE A 118 -14.47 -10.68 -3.36
CA ILE A 118 -14.77 -10.76 -4.80
C ILE A 118 -15.94 -11.72 -4.98
N VAL A 119 -16.99 -11.25 -5.63
CA VAL A 119 -18.22 -12.00 -5.84
C VAL A 119 -18.60 -12.06 -7.30
N VAL A 120 -19.38 -13.07 -7.66
CA VAL A 120 -19.99 -13.21 -8.98
C VAL A 120 -21.50 -13.33 -8.81
N MET A 121 -22.25 -12.72 -9.72
CA MET A 121 -23.69 -12.89 -9.79
C MET A 121 -24.03 -14.09 -10.66
N ASP A 122 -24.77 -15.06 -10.10
CA ASP A 122 -25.35 -16.12 -10.91
C ASP A 122 -26.54 -15.57 -11.71
N LYS A 123 -26.38 -15.47 -13.04
CA LYS A 123 -27.40 -14.93 -13.95
C LYS A 123 -28.71 -15.72 -13.96
N TRP A 124 -28.71 -16.97 -13.51
CA TRP A 124 -29.89 -17.84 -13.51
C TRP A 124 -30.62 -17.84 -12.17
N LEU A 125 -29.89 -17.69 -11.08
CA LEU A 125 -30.40 -17.79 -9.72
C LEU A 125 -30.55 -16.44 -9.02
N ASP A 126 -30.15 -15.34 -9.67
CA ASP A 126 -30.01 -13.99 -9.09
C ASP A 126 -29.31 -14.03 -7.73
N SER A 127 -28.34 -14.95 -7.63
CA SER A 127 -27.71 -15.29 -6.35
C SER A 127 -26.25 -14.89 -6.37
N ARG A 128 -25.86 -14.22 -5.29
CA ARG A 128 -24.50 -13.76 -5.06
C ARG A 128 -23.65 -14.92 -4.58
N ARG A 129 -22.54 -15.22 -5.27
CA ARG A 129 -21.58 -16.27 -4.88
C ARG A 129 -20.20 -15.69 -4.63
N LEU A 130 -19.56 -16.16 -3.56
CA LEU A 130 -18.21 -15.74 -3.17
C LEU A 130 -17.15 -16.48 -3.99
N LEU A 131 -16.19 -15.74 -4.54
CA LEU A 131 -14.99 -16.29 -5.18
C LEU A 131 -13.84 -16.34 -4.18
N LEU A 132 -13.50 -15.18 -3.62
CA LEU A 132 -12.46 -15.06 -2.61
C LEU A 132 -12.80 -13.95 -1.62
N ALA A 133 -12.23 -14.05 -0.42
CA ALA A 133 -12.31 -13.03 0.61
C ALA A 133 -10.92 -12.79 1.21
N GLY A 134 -10.63 -11.55 1.59
CA GLY A 134 -9.45 -11.16 2.36
C GLY A 134 -9.85 -10.37 3.60
N ASP A 135 -9.16 -10.64 4.70
CA ASP A 135 -9.21 -9.88 5.95
C ASP A 135 -7.83 -9.24 6.11
N ILE A 136 -7.61 -8.08 5.47
CA ILE A 136 -6.29 -7.44 5.46
C ILE A 136 -6.22 -6.43 6.59
N ARG A 137 -5.17 -6.51 7.41
CA ARG A 137 -4.94 -5.57 8.51
C ARG A 137 -3.77 -4.66 8.19
N ARG A 138 -3.88 -3.37 8.53
CA ARG A 138 -2.80 -2.39 8.35
C ARG A 138 -1.48 -2.84 8.99
N THR A 139 -1.54 -3.49 10.15
CA THR A 139 -0.37 -4.00 10.88
C THR A 139 0.30 -5.19 10.22
N GLU A 140 -0.40 -5.90 9.34
CA GLU A 140 0.10 -7.08 8.62
C GLU A 140 0.41 -6.76 7.14
N TRP A 141 -0.03 -5.59 6.67
CA TRP A 141 0.26 -5.08 5.33
C TRP A 141 1.75 -4.74 5.18
N SER A 142 2.29 -4.99 3.99
CA SER A 142 3.62 -4.54 3.59
C SER A 142 3.64 -4.23 2.09
N ALA A 143 4.53 -3.32 1.70
CA ALA A 143 4.73 -2.98 0.29
C ALA A 143 5.19 -4.20 -0.52
N GLU A 144 5.96 -5.10 0.07
CA GLU A 144 6.41 -6.34 -0.56
C GLU A 144 5.24 -7.28 -0.88
N LEU A 145 4.32 -7.49 0.05
CA LEU A 145 3.14 -8.32 -0.18
C LEU A 145 2.25 -7.70 -1.27
N GLN A 146 2.09 -6.38 -1.27
CA GLN A 146 1.30 -5.70 -2.30
C GLN A 146 1.93 -5.80 -3.69
N ASN A 147 3.25 -5.62 -3.80
CA ASN A 147 3.99 -5.79 -5.04
C ASN A 147 3.95 -7.23 -5.53
N GLU A 148 4.02 -8.22 -4.63
CA GLU A 148 3.86 -9.64 -4.96
C GLU A 148 2.47 -9.91 -5.55
N LEU A 149 1.41 -9.36 -4.96
CA LEU A 149 0.04 -9.48 -5.49
C LEU A 149 -0.11 -8.83 -6.88
N GLN A 150 0.45 -7.63 -7.08
CA GLN A 150 0.39 -6.92 -8.37
C GLN A 150 1.17 -7.64 -9.48
N SER A 151 2.26 -8.31 -9.13
CA SER A 151 3.14 -9.01 -10.07
C SER A 151 2.77 -10.49 -10.28
N ALA A 152 1.80 -11.03 -9.54
CA ALA A 152 1.37 -12.42 -9.63
C ALA A 152 0.84 -12.82 -11.02
N GLY A 153 0.35 -11.85 -11.81
CA GLY A 153 -0.22 -12.12 -13.13
C GLY A 153 -1.41 -13.08 -13.04
N ASN A 154 -1.40 -14.12 -13.87
CA ASN A 154 -2.43 -15.17 -13.87
C ASN A 154 -2.06 -16.40 -13.03
N LEU A 155 -1.00 -16.34 -12.24
CA LEU A 155 -0.57 -17.46 -11.40
C LEU A 155 -1.46 -17.57 -10.14
N PRO A 156 -1.60 -18.77 -9.57
CA PRO A 156 -2.30 -18.94 -8.30
C PRO A 156 -1.69 -18.08 -7.19
N ILE A 157 -2.54 -17.58 -6.27
CA ILE A 157 -2.09 -16.80 -5.11
C ILE A 157 -1.11 -17.65 -4.28
N SER A 158 0.05 -17.09 -3.97
CA SER A 158 1.05 -17.77 -3.14
C SER A 158 0.55 -17.98 -1.71
N GLU A 159 1.05 -19.00 -1.00
CA GLU A 159 0.71 -19.21 0.41
C GLU A 159 1.16 -18.05 1.31
N ARG A 160 2.22 -17.34 0.91
CA ARG A 160 2.68 -16.13 1.59
C ARG A 160 1.65 -15.01 1.47
N LEU A 161 1.13 -14.76 0.28
CA LEU A 161 0.05 -13.79 0.06
C LEU A 161 -1.22 -14.19 0.80
N LYS A 162 -1.60 -15.47 0.74
CA LYS A 162 -2.79 -15.97 1.47
C LYS A 162 -2.66 -15.77 2.97
N THR A 163 -1.48 -16.02 3.53
CA THR A 163 -1.25 -15.81 4.95
C THR A 163 -1.20 -14.32 5.30
N GLY A 164 -0.44 -13.53 4.56
CA GLY A 164 -0.22 -12.11 4.85
C GLY A 164 -1.46 -11.24 4.66
N PHE A 165 -2.31 -11.56 3.68
CA PHE A 165 -3.58 -10.87 3.43
C PHE A 165 -4.79 -11.68 3.92
N ARG A 166 -4.55 -12.79 4.64
CA ARG A 166 -5.58 -13.68 5.22
C ARG A 166 -6.64 -14.05 4.19
N ILE A 167 -6.20 -14.39 2.99
CA ILE A 167 -7.06 -14.68 1.84
C ILE A 167 -7.61 -16.11 1.97
N SER A 168 -8.93 -16.22 1.83
CA SER A 168 -9.64 -17.48 1.70
C SER A 168 -10.23 -17.58 0.28
N GLU A 169 -9.89 -18.67 -0.41
CA GLU A 169 -10.36 -18.98 -1.76
C GLU A 169 -11.48 -20.03 -1.71
N THR A 170 -12.57 -19.82 -2.46
CA THR A 170 -13.64 -20.83 -2.56
C THR A 170 -13.34 -21.87 -3.65
N GLU A 171 -14.05 -22.98 -3.62
CA GLU A 171 -13.99 -23.98 -4.71
C GLU A 171 -14.49 -23.41 -6.05
N LEU A 172 -15.39 -22.43 -6.02
CA LEU A 172 -15.86 -21.76 -7.23
C LEU A 172 -14.72 -20.97 -7.89
N TRP A 173 -13.93 -20.24 -7.10
CA TRP A 173 -12.74 -19.55 -7.57
C TRP A 173 -11.75 -20.52 -8.24
N LYS A 174 -11.40 -21.62 -7.55
CA LYS A 174 -10.43 -22.59 -8.08
C LYS A 174 -10.88 -23.18 -9.42
N LYS A 175 -12.15 -23.56 -9.53
CA LYS A 175 -12.73 -24.11 -10.76
C LYS A 175 -12.81 -23.12 -11.90
N GLN A 176 -12.94 -21.82 -11.61
CA GLN A 176 -13.07 -20.82 -12.66
C GLN A 176 -11.72 -20.32 -13.16
N PHE A 177 -10.71 -20.29 -12.28
CA PHE A 177 -9.48 -19.51 -12.54
C PHE A 177 -8.18 -20.29 -12.39
N ILE A 178 -8.15 -21.38 -11.61
CA ILE A 178 -6.92 -22.09 -11.25
C ILE A 178 -6.82 -23.44 -11.97
N TYR A 179 -7.91 -24.19 -11.96
CA TYR A 179 -8.05 -25.46 -12.67
C TYR A 179 -9.33 -25.43 -13.54
N PRO A 180 -9.38 -24.54 -14.56
CA PRO A 180 -10.56 -24.39 -15.42
C PRO A 180 -10.85 -25.63 -16.28
#